data_AF-A0A847XIJ1-F1
#
_entry.id   AF-A0A847XIJ1-F1
#
_cell.length_a   1.000
_cell.length_b   1.000
_cell.length_c   1.000
_cell.angle_alpha   90.00
_cell.angle_beta   90.00
_cell.angle_gamma   90.00
#
_symmetry.space_group_name_H-M   'P 1'
#
loop_
_entity.id
_entity.type
_entity.pdbx_description
1 polymer ?
#
loop_
_entity_poly.entity_id
_entity_poly.type
_entity_poly.pdbx_seq_one_letter_code
_entity_poly.pdbx_strand_id
1 'polypeptide(L)'
;MLTRKRKKRKGFNFRRFFYILTFGVVFLFLLYSSINLLIKRQAFQKEINALLAEQEELLKKRESLKFSLGETYSETYLEKIAREDLNLKKPGEIIYVIKKEGEPLQETESSEETAETFLDKLKSFFNW
;
A
#
# COMPACT_ATOMS: atom_id res chain seq x y z
N MET A 1 -35.48 55.24 74.50
CA MET A 1 -34.91 53.88 74.48
C MET A 1 -34.79 53.41 73.04
N LEU A 2 -33.58 53.21 72.52
CA LEU A 2 -33.36 52.69 71.16
C LEU A 2 -32.88 51.23 71.25
N THR A 3 -33.80 50.28 71.10
CA THR A 3 -33.45 48.86 71.03
C THR A 3 -32.95 48.49 69.64
N ARG A 4 -31.63 48.40 69.47
CA ARG A 4 -30.98 47.96 68.23
C ARG A 4 -31.18 46.45 68.03
N LYS A 5 -32.13 46.06 67.17
CA LYS A 5 -32.29 44.66 66.73
C LYS A 5 -31.01 44.20 66.00
N ARG A 6 -30.22 43.35 66.64
CA ARG A 6 -29.05 42.68 66.03
C ARG A 6 -29.54 41.66 64.98
N LYS A 7 -29.36 41.99 63.70
CA LYS A 7 -29.64 41.07 62.58
C LYS A 7 -28.63 39.92 62.64
N LYS A 8 -29.09 38.70 62.98
CA LYS A 8 -28.25 37.49 63.00
C LYS A 8 -27.72 37.25 61.59
N ARG A 9 -26.41 37.40 61.38
CA ARG A 9 -25.77 37.01 60.12
C ARG A 9 -25.84 35.49 60.03
N LYS A 10 -26.52 34.99 59.00
CA LYS A 10 -26.60 33.56 58.69
C LYS A 10 -25.17 33.11 58.39
N GLY A 11 -24.56 32.33 59.28
CA GLY A 11 -23.20 31.85 59.11
C GLY A 11 -23.12 31.05 57.81
N PHE A 12 -22.19 31.44 56.94
CA PHE A 12 -21.94 30.70 55.71
C PHE A 12 -21.46 29.30 56.08
N ASN A 13 -22.14 28.27 55.60
CA ASN A 13 -21.82 26.88 55.89
C ASN A 13 -20.57 26.47 55.08
N PHE A 14 -19.39 26.93 55.52
CA PHE A 14 -18.11 26.73 54.85
C PHE A 14 -17.85 25.26 54.52
N ARG A 15 -18.28 24.33 55.38
CA ARG A 15 -18.22 22.88 55.09
C ARG A 15 -18.97 22.50 53.81
N ARG A 16 -20.20 22.99 53.62
CA ARG A 16 -20.99 22.70 52.40
C ARG A 16 -20.35 23.32 51.16
N PHE A 17 -19.77 24.51 51.30
CA PHE A 17 -19.04 25.16 50.21
C PHE A 17 -17.80 24.35 49.78
N PHE A 18 -17.03 23.82 50.73
CA PHE A 18 -15.89 22.94 50.43
C PHE A 18 -16.30 21.63 49.76
N TYR A 19 -17.41 21.02 50.18
CA TYR A 19 -17.94 19.82 49.50
C TYR A 19 -18.36 20.12 48.06
N ILE A 20 -19.03 21.24 47.81
CA ILE A 20 -19.46 21.64 46.46
C ILE A 20 -18.25 21.95 45.59
N LEU A 21 -17.23 22.62 46.14
CA LEU A 21 -16.02 22.97 45.41
C LEU A 21 -15.21 21.73 45.04
N THR A 22 -15.00 20.81 45.99
CA THR A 22 -14.30 19.54 45.73
C THR A 22 -15.04 18.67 44.72
N PHE A 23 -16.36 18.57 44.84
CA PHE A 23 -17.18 17.85 43.86
C PHE A 23 -17.11 18.48 42.47
N GLY A 24 -17.14 19.81 42.38
CA GLY A 24 -16.98 20.53 41.12
C GLY A 24 -15.63 20.24 40.46
N VAL A 25 -14.53 20.27 41.22
CA VAL A 25 -13.19 19.98 40.68
C VAL A 25 -13.08 18.54 40.18
N VAL A 26 -13.59 17.57 40.95
CA VAL A 26 -13.62 16.16 40.53
C VAL A 26 -14.46 15.98 39.27
N PHE A 27 -15.62 16.64 39.21
CA PHE A 27 -16.49 16.60 38.04
C PHE A 27 -15.83 17.20 36.80
N LEU A 28 -15.18 18.36 36.91
CA LEU A 28 -14.42 18.95 35.80
C LEU A 28 -13.29 18.04 35.33
N PHE A 29 -12.57 17.40 36.26
CA PHE A 29 -11.51 16.45 35.92
C PHE A 29 -12.05 15.23 35.15
N LEU A 30 -13.17 14.67 35.59
CA LEU A 30 -13.87 13.58 34.91
C LEU A 30 -14.33 13.98 33.49
N LEU A 31 -14.89 15.17 33.34
CA LEU A 31 -15.31 15.70 32.05
C LEU A 31 -14.12 15.86 31.10
N TYR A 32 -13.04 16.47 31.57
CA TYR A 32 -11.82 16.66 30.78
C TYR A 32 -11.23 15.32 30.31
N SER A 33 -11.12 14.35 31.23
CA SER A 33 -10.64 13.00 30.92
C SER A 33 -11.52 12.30 29.89
N SER A 34 -12.84 12.41 30.04
CA SER A 34 -13.81 11.78 29.14
C SER A 34 -13.73 12.35 27.72
N ILE A 35 -13.59 13.68 27.58
CA ILE A 35 -13.44 14.34 26.28
C ILE A 35 -12.15 13.89 25.58
N ASN A 36 -11.03 13.86 26.30
CA ASN A 36 -9.76 13.40 25.75
C ASN A 36 -9.82 11.94 25.30
N LEU A 37 -10.50 11.07 26.07
CA LEU A 37 -10.69 9.67 25.70
C LEU A 37 -11.54 9.52 24.44
N LEU A 38 -12.60 10.33 24.30
CA LEU A 38 -13.46 10.33 23.11
C LEU A 38 -12.69 10.75 21.86
N ILE A 39 -11.87 11.81 21.94
CA ILE A 39 -11.05 12.28 20.82
C ILE A 39 -10.08 11.18 20.37
N LYS A 40 -9.37 10.56 21.32
CA LYS A 40 -8.45 9.45 21.03
C LYS A 40 -9.17 8.27 20.39
N ARG A 41 -10.33 7.89 20.92
CA ARG A 41 -11.15 6.81 20.34
C ARG A 41 -11.57 7.11 18.91
N GLN A 42 -11.97 8.34 18.61
CA GLN A 42 -12.32 8.73 17.24
C GLN A 42 -11.11 8.69 16.31
N ALA A 43 -9.93 9.12 16.76
CA ALA A 43 -8.70 9.03 15.97
C ALA A 43 -8.36 7.58 15.63
N PHE A 44 -8.37 6.68 16.61
CA PHE A 44 -8.11 5.25 16.38
C PHE A 44 -9.16 4.61 15.46
N GLN A 45 -10.44 4.96 15.59
CA GLN A 45 -11.49 4.46 14.70
C GLN A 45 -11.27 4.92 13.25
N LYS A 46 -10.85 6.17 13.05
CA LYS A 46 -10.49 6.67 11.70
C LYS A 46 -9.30 5.92 11.12
N GLU A 47 -8.27 5.67 11.92
CA GLU A 47 -7.09 4.92 11.50
C GLU A 47 -7.42 3.47 11.13
N ILE A 48 -8.24 2.78 11.95
CA ILE A 48 -8.75 1.44 11.63
C ILE A 48 -9.50 1.44 10.30
N ASN A 49 -10.40 2.40 10.09
CA ASN A 49 -11.18 2.47 8.85
C ASN A 49 -10.29 2.77 7.64
N ALA A 50 -9.27 3.62 7.79
CA ALA A 50 -8.31 3.90 6.73
C ALA A 50 -7.51 2.64 6.36
N LEU A 51 -7.01 1.90 7.36
CA LEU A 51 -6.27 0.67 7.16
C LEU A 51 -7.14 -0.44 6.52
N LEU A 52 -8.41 -0.54 6.90
CA LEU A 52 -9.35 -1.49 6.28
C LEU A 52 -9.61 -1.13 4.81
N ALA A 53 -9.78 0.16 4.50
CA ALA A 53 -9.96 0.61 3.12
C ALA A 53 -8.71 0.34 2.26
N GLU A 54 -7.51 0.58 2.81
CA GLU A 54 -6.25 0.28 2.14
C GLU A 54 -6.08 -1.22 1.91
N GLN A 55 -6.43 -2.06 2.89
CA GLN A 55 -6.43 -3.51 2.73
C GLN A 55 -7.36 -3.96 1.60
N GLU A 56 -8.58 -3.42 1.55
CA GLU A 56 -9.54 -3.77 0.50
C GLU A 56 -9.03 -3.34 -0.89
N GLU A 57 -8.43 -2.16 -1.00
CA GLU A 57 -7.82 -1.68 -2.25
C GLU A 57 -6.66 -2.58 -2.69
N LEU A 58 -5.78 -2.97 -1.76
CA LEU A 58 -4.66 -3.88 -2.05
C LEU A 58 -5.14 -5.26 -2.46
N LEU A 59 -6.21 -5.78 -1.84
CA LEU A 59 -6.82 -7.05 -2.24
C LEU A 59 -7.38 -6.98 -3.66
N LYS A 60 -8.10 -5.91 -4.00
CA LYS A 60 -8.60 -5.69 -5.36
C LYS A 60 -7.47 -5.59 -6.38
N LYS A 61 -6.40 -4.84 -6.07
CA LYS A 61 -5.21 -4.76 -6.93
C LYS A 61 -4.53 -6.11 -7.10
N ARG A 62 -4.44 -6.90 -6.03
CA ARG A 62 -3.86 -8.25 -6.10
C ARG A 62 -4.70 -9.17 -6.99
N GLU A 63 -6.02 -9.08 -6.90
CA GLU A 63 -6.93 -9.87 -7.73
C GLU A 63 -6.88 -9.44 -9.19
N SER A 64 -6.87 -8.14 -9.48
CA SER A 64 -6.72 -7.64 -10.85
C SER A 64 -5.37 -8.04 -11.45
N LEU A 65 -4.28 -7.93 -10.68
CA LEU A 65 -2.95 -8.37 -11.12
C LEU A 65 -2.91 -9.87 -11.39
N LYS A 66 -3.56 -10.69 -10.54
CA LYS A 66 -3.68 -12.14 -10.78
C LYS A 66 -4.46 -12.45 -12.05
N PHE A 67 -5.53 -11.70 -12.32
CA PHE A 67 -6.30 -11.85 -13.55
C PHE A 67 -5.44 -11.52 -14.77
N SER A 68 -4.75 -10.37 -14.76
CA SER A 68 -3.84 -9.98 -15.84
C SER A 68 -2.67 -10.96 -16.01
N LEU A 69 -2.11 -11.47 -14.91
CA LEU A 69 -1.08 -12.52 -14.95
C LEU A 69 -1.66 -13.81 -15.51
N GLY A 70 -2.87 -14.24 -15.12
CA GLY A 70 -3.52 -15.43 -15.67
C GLY A 70 -3.73 -15.34 -17.18
N GLU A 71 -4.11 -14.16 -17.69
CA GLU A 71 -4.18 -13.91 -19.15
C GLU A 71 -2.78 -13.91 -19.79
N THR A 72 -1.80 -13.28 -19.16
CA THR A 72 -0.40 -13.18 -19.65
C THR A 72 0.33 -14.53 -19.63
N TYR A 73 0.03 -15.42 -18.68
CA TYR A 73 0.62 -16.76 -18.58
C TYR A 73 -0.23 -17.83 -19.27
N SER A 74 -1.30 -17.45 -19.97
CA SER A 74 -2.01 -18.39 -20.82
C SER A 74 -1.07 -18.90 -21.91
N GLU A 75 -1.09 -20.22 -22.18
CA GLU A 75 -0.24 -20.83 -23.21
C GLU A 75 -0.41 -20.15 -24.58
N THR A 76 -1.61 -19.63 -24.85
CA THR A 76 -1.95 -18.91 -26.08
C THR A 76 -1.24 -17.54 -26.17
N TYR A 77 -1.16 -16.79 -25.07
CA TYR A 77 -0.42 -15.53 -25.05
C TYR A 77 1.09 -15.75 -25.13
N LEU A 78 1.61 -16.77 -24.44
CA LEU A 78 3.01 -17.15 -24.52
C LEU A 78 3.40 -17.61 -25.94
N GLU A 79 2.55 -18.39 -26.60
CA GLU A 79 2.72 -18.83 -27.99
C GLU A 79 2.66 -17.63 -28.95
N LYS A 80 1.79 -16.65 -28.68
CA LYS A 80 1.71 -15.42 -29.46
C LYS A 80 3.00 -14.61 -29.38
N ILE A 81 3.51 -14.31 -28.18
CA ILE A 81 4.80 -13.61 -28.00
C ILE A 81 5.94 -14.41 -28.63
N ALA A 82 5.98 -15.73 -28.42
CA ALA A 82 7.03 -16.58 -28.97
C ALA A 82 7.06 -16.51 -30.51
N ARG A 83 5.90 -16.47 -31.17
CA ARG A 83 5.79 -16.38 -32.64
C ARG A 83 6.03 -14.96 -33.17
N GLU A 84 5.45 -13.95 -32.53
CA GLU A 84 5.45 -12.56 -33.01
C GLU A 84 6.75 -11.82 -32.68
N ASP A 85 7.23 -11.93 -31.43
CA ASP A 85 8.37 -11.14 -30.94
C ASP A 85 9.69 -11.92 -31.01
N LEU A 86 9.63 -13.25 -30.87
CA LEU A 86 10.83 -14.11 -30.82
C LEU A 86 11.02 -14.97 -32.09
N ASN A 87 10.09 -14.91 -33.06
CA ASN A 87 10.07 -15.73 -34.28
C ASN A 87 10.29 -17.24 -34.03
N LEU A 88 9.94 -17.73 -32.83
CA LEU A 88 10.06 -19.13 -32.44
C LEU A 88 8.91 -19.95 -33.04
N LYS A 89 9.21 -21.21 -33.37
CA LYS A 89 8.26 -22.15 -33.99
C LYS A 89 8.25 -23.48 -33.26
N LYS A 90 7.13 -24.20 -33.35
CA LYS A 90 7.08 -25.57 -32.84
C LYS A 90 7.86 -26.51 -33.78
N PRO A 91 8.45 -27.61 -33.27
CA PRO A 91 9.16 -28.57 -34.10
C PRO A 91 8.22 -29.14 -35.18
N GLY A 92 8.53 -28.90 -36.45
CA GLY A 92 7.72 -29.32 -37.60
C GLY A 92 7.00 -28.19 -38.36
N GLU A 93 7.02 -26.94 -37.88
CA GLU A 93 6.44 -25.79 -38.59
C GLU A 93 7.44 -25.11 -39.56
N ILE A 94 6.95 -24.54 -40.66
CA ILE A 94 7.74 -23.81 -41.68
C ILE A 94 7.33 -22.32 -41.63
N ILE A 95 8.32 -21.43 -41.45
CA ILE A 95 8.10 -19.98 -41.40
C ILE A 95 8.17 -19.43 -42.83
N TYR A 96 7.16 -18.68 -43.25
CA TYR A 96 7.16 -17.92 -44.50
C TYR A 96 7.34 -16.44 -44.19
N VAL A 97 8.52 -15.88 -44.50
CA VAL A 97 8.75 -14.43 -44.45
C VAL A 97 8.46 -13.87 -45.84
N ILE A 98 7.35 -13.17 -45.97
CA ILE A 98 6.98 -12.51 -47.22
C ILE A 98 7.84 -11.26 -47.37
N LYS A 99 8.91 -11.35 -48.15
CA LYS A 99 9.72 -10.19 -48.54
C LYS A 99 8.91 -9.29 -49.48
N LYS A 100 8.87 -7.99 -49.18
CA LYS A 100 8.49 -6.98 -50.16
C LYS A 100 9.67 -6.81 -51.13
N GLU A 101 9.41 -6.79 -52.42
CA GLU A 101 10.44 -6.72 -53.47
C GLU A 101 11.37 -5.51 -53.23
N GLY A 102 12.66 -5.77 -52.96
CA GLY A 102 13.69 -4.73 -52.85
C GLY A 102 14.77 -4.90 -51.78
N GLU A 103 14.66 -5.80 -50.80
CA GLU A 103 15.67 -5.92 -49.72
C GLU A 103 16.66 -7.08 -49.89
N PRO A 104 17.99 -6.81 -49.85
CA PRO A 104 19.01 -7.83 -50.01
C PRO A 104 18.95 -8.90 -48.90
N LEU A 105 19.40 -10.11 -49.24
CA LEU A 105 19.47 -11.25 -48.32
C LEU A 105 20.55 -10.98 -47.27
N GLN A 106 20.18 -10.95 -45.99
CA GLN A 106 21.16 -11.15 -44.92
C GLN A 106 21.29 -12.66 -44.75
N GLU A 107 22.41 -13.21 -45.24
CA GLU A 107 22.86 -14.55 -44.90
C GLU A 107 23.06 -14.63 -43.38
N THR A 108 22.41 -15.59 -42.74
CA THR A 108 22.52 -15.84 -41.31
C THR A 108 23.81 -16.62 -41.06
N GLU A 109 24.96 -15.95 -41.12
CA GLU A 109 26.26 -16.51 -40.71
C GLU A 109 26.76 -15.96 -39.35
N SER A 110 25.94 -15.23 -38.58
CA SER A 110 26.42 -14.50 -37.39
C SER A 110 26.34 -15.25 -36.05
N SER A 111 25.83 -16.49 -36.00
CA SER A 111 25.68 -17.21 -34.72
C SER A 111 26.92 -17.98 -34.26
N GLU A 112 27.87 -18.31 -35.14
CA GLU A 112 29.10 -19.02 -34.74
C GLU A 112 30.23 -18.07 -34.31
N GLU A 113 30.43 -16.95 -35.01
CA GLU A 113 31.49 -15.98 -34.67
C GLU A 113 31.28 -15.30 -33.30
N THR A 114 30.02 -15.02 -32.95
CA THR A 114 29.69 -14.37 -31.67
C THR A 114 29.89 -15.30 -30.46
N ALA A 115 29.63 -16.59 -30.63
CA ALA A 115 29.85 -17.61 -29.61
C ALA A 115 31.35 -17.84 -29.33
N GLU A 116 32.16 -17.95 -30.39
CA GLU A 116 33.62 -18.06 -30.30
C GLU A 116 34.21 -16.86 -29.54
N THR A 117 33.81 -15.64 -29.91
CA THR A 117 34.30 -14.39 -29.29
C THR A 117 33.88 -14.26 -27.82
N PHE A 118 32.72 -14.80 -27.45
CA PHE A 118 32.20 -14.78 -26.07
C PHE A 118 32.89 -15.81 -25.18
N LEU A 119 33.14 -17.02 -25.69
CA LEU A 119 33.88 -18.06 -24.98
C LEU A 119 35.32 -17.64 -24.70
N ASP A 120 35.97 -16.97 -25.65
CA ASP A 120 37.34 -16.50 -25.49
C ASP A 120 37.46 -15.41 -24.40
N LYS A 121 36.48 -14.48 -24.35
CA LYS A 121 36.35 -13.50 -23.26
C LYS A 121 36.10 -14.16 -21.90
N LEU A 122 35.22 -15.16 -21.82
CA LEU A 122 34.95 -15.89 -20.58
C LEU A 122 36.18 -16.64 -20.07
N LYS A 123 36.94 -17.26 -20.97
CA LYS A 123 38.16 -17.99 -20.62
C LYS A 123 39.24 -17.07 -20.05
N SER A 124 39.38 -15.85 -20.59
CA SER A 124 40.30 -14.85 -20.05
C SER A 124 39.93 -14.35 -18.64
N PHE A 125 38.66 -14.45 -18.26
CA PHE A 125 38.16 -14.01 -16.94
C PHE A 125 38.37 -15.06 -15.83
N PHE A 126 38.48 -16.34 -16.19
CA PHE A 126 38.56 -17.43 -15.21
C PHE A 126 39.99 -17.95 -14.99
N ASN A 127 40.94 -17.58 -15.85
CA ASN A 127 42.35 -17.83 -15.65
C ASN A 127 42.99 -16.66 -14.91
N TRP A 128 43.04 -16.76 -13.58
CA TRP A 128 43.94 -15.97 -12.73
C TRP A 128 45.30 -16.68 -12.63
#